data_AF-A0A7C9TXV5-F1
#
_entry.id   AF-A0A7C9TXV5-F1
#
_cell.length_a   1.000
_cell.length_b   1.000
_cell.length_c   1.000
_cell.angle_alpha   90.00
_cell.angle_beta   90.00
_cell.angle_gamma   90.00
#
_symmetry.space_group_name_H-M   'P 1'
#
loop_
_entity.id
_entity.type
_entity.pdbx_description
1 polymer ?
#
loop_
_entity_poly.entity_id
_entity_poly.type
_entity_poly.pdbx_seq_one_letter_code
_entity_poly.pdbx_strand_id
1 'polypeptide(L)'
;MIGIRNFVAGMAGVAIALFPSYPARPEPDNCAAVERFVGNWNIVSIRRGDETDNNGGQIQLECSDGRIIGAFASVGGGFLEFVATDRGQLEGSLWLFGLAEKPFRIPLTAEMQESQELTLLLMMSDLEADSLPAEFQEEFQEDLTIVAKLLTEEERSQQLAERGNKARQAEARNYLGAMNRAQQAYHLEQNRFTNSLSELGIGIRQETENYSYGLRLLDETTVQHTATPKKEGIESYTGIVYLTEVTSGGITEEVTRAILCESESPDRSEPPPPQMREAEPSCPAGFRDLAR
;
A
#
# COMPACT_ATOMS: atom_id res chain seq x y z
N MET A 1 22.80 -1.54 1.22
CA MET A 1 21.62 -2.08 1.92
C MET A 1 20.98 -0.96 2.76
N ILE A 2 20.29 -0.03 2.08
CA ILE A 2 19.40 0.95 2.71
C ILE A 2 18.05 0.71 2.03
N GLY A 3 17.07 0.28 2.81
CA GLY A 3 15.81 -0.24 2.32
C GLY A 3 14.88 0.85 1.78
N ILE A 4 14.06 0.44 0.82
CA ILE A 4 12.94 1.13 0.14
C ILE A 4 11.84 1.61 1.13
N ARG A 5 12.08 1.61 2.44
CA ARG A 5 11.07 1.87 3.48
C ARG A 5 10.78 3.35 3.77
N ASN A 6 11.53 4.31 3.23
CA ASN A 6 11.36 5.72 3.60
C ASN A 6 10.98 6.64 2.42
N PHE A 7 9.91 6.32 1.70
CA PHE A 7 9.27 7.25 0.77
C PHE A 7 7.79 7.47 1.11
N VAL A 8 7.55 8.15 2.23
CA VAL A 8 6.22 8.67 2.59
C VAL A 8 6.37 10.09 3.16
N ALA A 9 5.91 11.09 2.42
CA ALA A 9 5.06 12.17 2.94
C ALA A 9 4.70 13.18 1.84
N GLY A 10 3.39 13.30 1.59
CA GLY A 10 2.75 14.57 1.20
C GLY A 10 2.83 14.96 -0.28
N MET A 11 1.73 14.74 -1.01
CA MET A 11 0.81 15.84 -1.36
C MET A 11 -0.35 15.28 -2.18
N ALA A 12 -1.54 15.30 -1.58
CA ALA A 12 -2.79 15.33 -2.31
C ALA A 12 -2.87 16.70 -3.01
N GLY A 13 -2.84 16.70 -4.33
CA GLY A 13 -2.96 17.91 -5.13
C GLY A 13 -2.97 17.52 -6.59
N VAL A 14 -4.15 17.64 -7.20
CA VAL A 14 -4.34 17.57 -8.64
C VAL A 14 -3.37 18.55 -9.30
N ALA A 15 -2.29 18.04 -9.90
CA ALA A 15 -1.35 18.83 -10.68
C ALA A 15 -1.46 18.37 -12.13
N ILE A 16 -2.38 19.01 -12.86
CA ILE A 16 -2.25 19.18 -14.31
C ILE A 16 -1.00 20.04 -14.51
N ALA A 17 0.18 19.40 -14.52
CA ALA A 17 1.45 20.10 -14.66
C ALA A 17 1.68 20.39 -16.14
N LEU A 18 1.87 21.68 -16.43
CA LEU A 18 2.20 22.24 -17.73
C LEU A 18 3.43 21.55 -18.33
N PHE A 19 3.22 20.85 -19.46
CA PHE A 19 4.26 20.16 -20.22
C PHE A 19 5.33 21.16 -20.73
N PRO A 20 6.64 20.88 -20.56
CA PRO A 20 7.67 21.61 -21.29
C PRO A 20 7.53 21.31 -22.79
N SER A 21 7.37 22.36 -23.60
CA SER A 21 7.28 22.27 -25.06
C SER A 21 8.63 21.85 -25.67
N TYR A 22 8.78 20.57 -26.02
CA TYR A 22 9.92 20.06 -26.78
C TYR A 22 9.83 20.43 -28.28
N PRO A 23 10.96 20.63 -28.98
CA PRO A 23 10.95 20.94 -30.41
C PRO A 23 10.38 19.76 -31.21
N ALA A 24 9.35 20.05 -32.01
CA ALA A 24 8.69 19.11 -32.90
C ALA A 24 9.64 18.60 -34.00
N ARG A 25 9.75 17.27 -34.15
CA ARG A 25 10.02 16.65 -35.46
C ARG A 25 8.69 16.15 -36.04
N PRO A 26 8.50 16.19 -37.38
CA PRO A 26 7.18 16.09 -38.00
C PRO A 26 6.81 14.67 -38.48
N GLU A 27 5.49 14.40 -38.42
CA GLU A 27 4.65 13.48 -39.24
C GLU A 27 4.57 11.97 -38.90
N PRO A 28 3.45 11.30 -39.27
CA PRO A 28 2.02 11.58 -39.02
C PRO A 28 1.47 10.60 -37.96
N ASP A 29 0.21 10.73 -37.52
CA ASP A 29 -0.53 9.86 -36.56
C ASP A 29 -0.04 8.38 -36.46
N ASN A 30 1.03 8.13 -35.71
CA ASN A 30 1.61 6.80 -35.58
C ASN A 30 0.86 5.95 -34.54
N CYS A 31 -0.14 6.55 -33.86
CA CYS A 31 -0.98 5.88 -32.89
C CYS A 31 -1.69 4.65 -33.47
N ALA A 32 -2.04 4.64 -34.76
CA ALA A 32 -2.64 3.45 -35.39
C ALA A 32 -1.69 2.24 -35.38
N ALA A 33 -0.37 2.43 -35.47
CA ALA A 33 0.61 1.35 -35.43
C ALA A 33 0.82 0.77 -34.02
N VAL A 34 0.42 1.52 -32.99
CA VAL A 34 0.62 1.20 -31.57
C VAL A 34 -0.68 1.18 -30.75
N GLU A 35 -1.84 1.18 -31.42
CA GLU A 35 -3.18 1.22 -30.78
C GLU A 35 -3.37 0.06 -29.81
N ARG A 36 -2.77 -1.10 -30.11
CA ARG A 36 -2.77 -2.29 -29.23
C ARG A 36 -2.23 -2.02 -27.81
N PHE A 37 -1.40 -0.99 -27.63
CA PHE A 37 -0.82 -0.62 -26.34
C PHE A 37 -1.69 0.38 -25.57
N VAL A 38 -2.63 1.08 -26.23
CA VAL A 38 -3.49 2.08 -25.60
C VAL A 38 -4.46 1.39 -24.64
N GLY A 39 -4.54 1.87 -23.40
CA GLY A 39 -5.41 1.28 -22.39
C GLY A 39 -4.93 1.47 -20.95
N ASN A 40 -5.73 0.96 -20.03
CA ASN A 40 -5.43 0.93 -18.60
C ASN A 40 -4.90 -0.45 -18.22
N TRP A 41 -3.61 -0.52 -17.94
CA TRP A 41 -2.89 -1.73 -17.61
C TRP A 41 -2.65 -1.79 -16.10
N ASN A 42 -2.90 -2.93 -15.48
CA ASN A 42 -2.57 -3.15 -14.08
C ASN A 42 -1.23 -3.84 -13.99
N ILE A 43 -0.33 -3.28 -13.18
CA ILE A 43 1.00 -3.81 -13.00
C ILE A 43 0.90 -5.02 -12.09
N VAL A 44 1.29 -6.17 -12.61
CA VAL A 44 1.25 -7.45 -11.91
C VAL A 44 2.56 -7.72 -11.21
N SER A 45 3.69 -7.32 -11.82
CA SER A 45 4.99 -7.45 -11.19
C SER A 45 5.99 -6.45 -11.77
N ILE A 46 6.90 -6.00 -10.92
CA ILE A 46 8.11 -5.27 -11.28
C ILE A 46 9.30 -6.16 -10.87
N ARG A 47 10.17 -6.51 -11.82
CA ARG A 47 11.35 -7.33 -11.57
C ARG A 47 12.63 -6.53 -11.75
N ARG A 48 13.56 -6.68 -10.82
CA ARG A 48 14.92 -6.12 -10.84
C ARG A 48 15.87 -7.26 -10.45
N GLY A 49 16.58 -7.82 -11.43
CA GLY A 49 17.37 -9.04 -11.21
C GLY A 49 16.50 -10.19 -10.67
N ASP A 50 16.87 -10.72 -9.50
CA ASP A 50 16.13 -11.78 -8.80
C ASP A 50 14.99 -11.25 -7.90
N GLU A 51 14.91 -9.94 -7.67
CA GLU A 51 13.86 -9.32 -6.85
C GLU A 51 12.57 -9.10 -7.64
N THR A 52 11.42 -9.41 -7.04
CA THR A 52 10.09 -9.16 -7.61
C THR A 52 9.21 -8.39 -6.64
N ASP A 53 8.78 -7.20 -7.04
CA ASP A 53 7.77 -6.41 -6.34
C ASP A 53 6.40 -6.59 -7.00
N ASN A 54 5.42 -7.02 -6.22
CA ASN A 54 4.02 -7.19 -6.63
C ASN A 54 3.12 -6.07 -6.12
N ASN A 55 3.70 -4.96 -5.62
CA ASN A 55 2.96 -3.76 -5.25
C ASN A 55 2.37 -3.13 -6.50
N GLY A 56 1.17 -3.60 -6.82
CA GLY A 56 0.44 -3.26 -8.03
C GLY A 56 0.19 -1.78 -8.16
N GLY A 57 0.58 -1.26 -9.32
CA GLY A 57 0.26 0.06 -9.83
C GLY A 57 -0.64 -0.01 -11.06
N GLN A 58 -0.87 1.15 -11.68
CA GLN A 58 -1.55 1.23 -12.97
C GLN A 58 -0.70 1.99 -13.97
N ILE A 59 -0.74 1.56 -15.22
CA ILE A 59 -0.19 2.27 -16.37
C ILE A 59 -1.35 2.63 -17.27
N GLN A 60 -1.59 3.92 -17.45
CA GLN A 60 -2.56 4.42 -18.41
C GLN A 60 -1.79 4.93 -19.63
N LEU A 61 -1.98 4.28 -20.77
CA LEU A 61 -1.40 4.69 -22.05
C LEU A 61 -2.49 5.32 -22.92
N GLU A 62 -2.31 6.58 -23.32
CA GLU A 62 -3.25 7.33 -24.13
C GLU A 62 -2.58 7.93 -25.37
N CYS A 63 -3.29 7.99 -26.49
CA CYS A 63 -2.83 8.73 -27.66
C CYS A 63 -3.22 10.21 -27.53
N SER A 64 -2.25 11.12 -27.59
CA SER A 64 -2.46 12.57 -27.64
C SER A 64 -1.47 13.19 -28.63
N ASP A 65 -1.98 14.01 -29.56
CA ASP A 65 -1.18 14.73 -30.57
C ASP A 65 -0.20 13.84 -31.36
N GLY A 66 -0.65 12.63 -31.74
CA GLY A 66 0.16 11.66 -32.50
C GLY A 66 1.25 10.95 -31.69
N ARG A 67 1.25 11.08 -30.36
CA ARG A 67 2.18 10.42 -29.43
C ARG A 67 1.42 9.56 -28.42
N ILE A 68 2.06 8.53 -27.89
CA ILE A 68 1.52 7.79 -26.74
C ILE A 68 2.09 8.37 -25.45
N ILE A 69 1.23 8.87 -24.60
CA ILE A 69 1.60 9.42 -23.30
C ILE A 69 1.19 8.40 -22.23
N GLY A 70 2.08 8.12 -21.27
CA GLY A 70 1.87 7.12 -20.22
C GLY A 70 1.91 7.69 -18.80
N ALA A 71 0.84 7.51 -18.03
CA ALA A 71 0.90 7.75 -16.59
C ALA A 71 1.13 6.43 -15.86
N PHE A 72 2.16 6.34 -15.03
CA PHE A 72 2.38 5.20 -14.14
C PHE A 72 2.14 5.63 -12.70
N ALA A 73 1.29 4.89 -11.98
CA ALA A 73 1.07 5.09 -10.56
C ALA A 73 1.50 3.83 -9.81
N SER A 74 2.75 3.77 -9.32
CA SER A 74 3.14 2.88 -8.20
C SER A 74 3.56 3.67 -6.97
N VAL A 75 3.77 2.94 -5.88
CA VAL A 75 4.32 3.42 -4.61
C VAL A 75 5.68 4.09 -4.88
N GLY A 76 5.71 5.42 -4.86
CA GLY A 76 6.88 6.24 -5.16
C GLY A 76 6.60 7.41 -6.10
N GLY A 77 5.60 7.28 -6.98
CA GLY A 77 5.20 8.31 -7.93
C GLY A 77 6.21 8.53 -9.06
N GLY A 78 5.75 8.49 -10.30
CA GLY A 78 6.55 8.82 -11.47
C GLY A 78 5.67 9.01 -12.70
N PHE A 79 6.26 9.36 -13.84
CA PHE A 79 5.54 9.45 -15.10
C PHE A 79 6.36 8.82 -16.23
N LEU A 80 5.70 8.17 -17.19
CA LEU A 80 6.35 7.50 -18.31
C LEU A 80 5.91 8.18 -19.62
N GLU A 81 6.75 9.02 -20.19
CA GLU A 81 6.46 9.55 -21.53
C GLU A 81 6.90 8.54 -22.58
N PHE A 82 6.06 8.25 -23.59
CA PHE A 82 6.42 7.37 -24.71
C PHE A 82 6.37 8.10 -26.05
N VAL A 83 7.13 7.58 -27.00
CA VAL A 83 7.04 7.95 -28.42
C VAL A 83 6.99 6.66 -29.21
N ALA A 84 6.02 6.58 -30.12
CA ALA A 84 5.90 5.46 -31.05
C ALA A 84 6.99 5.55 -32.11
N THR A 85 7.74 4.47 -32.31
CA THR A 85 8.74 4.38 -33.38
C THR A 85 8.09 3.91 -34.67
N ASP A 86 8.74 4.17 -35.81
CA ASP A 86 8.33 3.71 -37.15
C ASP A 86 8.27 2.17 -37.28
N ARG A 87 8.80 1.44 -36.28
CA ARG A 87 8.79 -0.03 -36.19
C ARG A 87 7.66 -0.58 -35.33
N GLY A 88 6.76 0.29 -34.83
CA GLY A 88 5.66 -0.11 -33.95
C GLY A 88 6.10 -0.49 -32.54
N GLN A 89 7.23 0.07 -32.08
CA GLN A 89 7.74 -0.05 -30.70
C GLN A 89 7.49 1.26 -29.93
N LEU A 90 7.53 1.22 -28.60
CA LEU A 90 7.46 2.41 -27.74
C LEU A 90 8.83 2.68 -27.16
N GLU A 91 9.40 3.85 -27.45
CA GLU A 91 10.59 4.36 -26.77
C GLU A 91 10.17 5.38 -25.71
N GLY A 92 10.77 5.37 -24.52
CA GLY A 92 10.24 6.11 -23.38
C GLY A 92 11.22 6.99 -22.62
N SER A 93 10.69 7.73 -21.66
CA SER A 93 11.43 8.49 -20.65
C SER A 93 10.74 8.31 -19.31
N LEU A 94 11.49 7.96 -18.27
CA LEU A 94 10.97 7.80 -16.92
C LEU A 94 11.25 9.06 -16.10
N TRP A 95 10.20 9.62 -15.51
CA TRP A 95 10.27 10.69 -14.53
C TRP A 95 10.06 10.11 -13.14
N LEU A 96 10.99 10.33 -12.24
CA LEU A 96 10.84 10.02 -10.82
C LEU A 96 10.75 11.31 -10.03
N PHE A 97 9.71 11.46 -9.22
CA PHE A 97 9.53 12.69 -8.43
C PHE A 97 10.59 12.76 -7.33
N GLY A 98 11.30 13.90 -7.27
CA GLY A 98 12.25 14.21 -6.20
C GLY A 98 13.72 13.86 -6.46
N LEU A 99 14.09 13.37 -7.65
CA LEU A 99 15.45 12.85 -7.90
C LEU A 99 16.27 13.62 -8.95
N ALA A 100 15.68 14.40 -9.87
CA ALA A 100 16.45 15.16 -10.86
C ALA A 100 15.75 16.43 -11.36
N GLU A 101 16.52 17.48 -11.68
CA GLU A 101 16.05 18.69 -12.37
C GLU A 101 15.78 18.48 -13.88
N LYS A 102 16.25 17.35 -14.45
CA LYS A 102 16.11 17.00 -15.87
C LYS A 102 15.70 15.53 -16.04
N PRO A 103 14.86 15.20 -17.04
CA PRO A 103 14.48 13.82 -17.32
C PRO A 103 15.65 12.99 -17.82
N PHE A 104 15.70 11.72 -17.39
CA PHE A 104 16.59 10.72 -17.95
C PHE A 104 15.83 9.88 -19.00
N ARG A 105 16.46 9.64 -20.15
CA ARG A 105 15.88 8.81 -21.22
C ARG A 105 16.30 7.37 -20.98
N ILE A 106 15.35 6.51 -20.63
CA ILE A 106 15.57 5.06 -20.59
C ILE A 106 14.97 4.46 -21.85
N PRO A 107 15.76 3.81 -22.70
CA PRO A 107 15.19 3.03 -23.79
C PRO A 107 14.35 1.92 -23.19
N LEU A 108 13.07 1.96 -23.54
CA LEU A 108 12.11 0.92 -23.20
C LEU A 108 11.78 0.15 -24.47
N THR A 109 11.55 -1.16 -24.35
CA THR A 109 10.79 -1.90 -25.36
C THR A 109 9.48 -2.38 -24.75
N ALA A 110 8.37 -2.02 -25.40
CA ALA A 110 7.05 -2.55 -25.06
C ALA A 110 6.71 -3.74 -25.97
N GLU A 111 6.46 -4.90 -25.36
CA GLU A 111 6.07 -6.12 -26.06
C GLU A 111 4.70 -6.58 -25.58
N MET A 112 3.81 -6.85 -26.54
CA MET A 112 2.51 -7.46 -26.29
C MET A 112 2.66 -8.97 -26.39
N GLN A 113 2.42 -9.70 -25.31
CA GLN A 113 2.40 -11.16 -25.32
C GLN A 113 1.03 -11.69 -25.78
N GLU A 114 1.00 -12.95 -26.22
CA GLU A 114 -0.22 -13.63 -26.72
C GLU A 114 -1.37 -13.65 -25.69
N SER A 115 -1.07 -13.47 -24.40
CA SER A 115 -1.99 -13.49 -23.26
C SER A 115 -2.54 -12.11 -22.82
N GLN A 116 -2.49 -11.07 -23.68
CA GLN A 116 -2.85 -9.69 -23.31
C GLN A 116 -2.00 -9.12 -22.15
N GLU A 117 -0.75 -9.57 -22.08
CA GLU A 117 0.25 -9.03 -21.16
C GLU A 117 1.13 -8.03 -21.89
N LEU A 118 1.18 -6.81 -21.38
CA LEU A 118 2.11 -5.78 -21.77
C LEU A 118 3.36 -5.92 -20.92
N THR A 119 4.47 -6.30 -21.54
CA THR A 119 5.79 -6.30 -20.90
C THR A 119 6.54 -5.05 -21.33
N LEU A 120 7.00 -4.27 -20.36
CA LEU A 120 7.87 -3.12 -20.56
C LEU A 120 9.27 -3.51 -20.07
N LEU A 121 10.24 -3.58 -20.98
CA LEU A 121 11.64 -3.88 -20.69
C LEU A 121 12.43 -2.57 -20.67
N LEU A 122 12.93 -2.18 -19.50
CA LEU A 122 13.87 -1.08 -19.33
C LEU A 122 15.28 -1.65 -19.37
N MET A 123 15.98 -1.40 -20.47
CA MET A 123 17.35 -1.87 -20.65
C MET A 123 18.27 -0.82 -20.03
N MET A 124 18.74 -1.09 -18.80
CA MET A 124 19.56 -0.15 -18.05
C MET A 124 20.98 -0.08 -18.59
N SER A 125 21.41 -1.16 -19.26
CA SER A 125 22.69 -1.24 -20.00
C SER A 125 22.82 -0.26 -21.17
N ASP A 126 21.69 0.26 -21.69
CA ASP A 126 21.66 1.20 -22.81
C ASP A 126 21.64 2.68 -22.36
N LEU A 127 21.65 2.95 -21.05
CA LEU A 127 21.82 4.31 -20.52
C LEU A 127 23.29 4.72 -20.59
N GLU A 128 23.56 5.88 -21.21
CA GLU A 128 24.86 6.52 -21.10
C GLU A 128 25.14 6.87 -19.62
N ALA A 129 26.13 6.23 -19.00
CA ALA A 129 26.44 6.35 -17.57
C ALA A 129 26.66 7.81 -17.10
N ASP A 130 27.07 8.70 -18.01
CA ASP A 130 27.31 10.12 -17.76
C ASP A 130 26.02 10.95 -17.63
N SER A 131 24.85 10.35 -17.92
CA SER A 131 23.54 11.00 -17.83
C SER A 131 22.83 10.81 -16.48
N LEU A 132 23.34 9.91 -15.63
CA LEU A 132 22.79 9.63 -14.30
C LEU A 132 23.61 10.33 -13.20
N PRO A 133 22.95 10.96 -12.19
CA PRO A 133 23.67 11.43 -11.01
C PRO A 133 24.40 10.27 -10.31
N ALA A 134 25.58 10.54 -9.75
CA ALA A 134 26.48 9.51 -9.20
C ALA A 134 25.83 8.61 -8.14
N GLU A 135 24.88 9.15 -7.36
CA GLU A 135 24.11 8.42 -6.35
C GLU A 135 23.20 7.32 -6.91
N PHE A 136 22.89 7.34 -8.21
CA PHE A 136 22.01 6.37 -8.87
C PHE A 136 22.77 5.36 -9.75
N GLN A 137 24.07 5.54 -9.94
CA GLN A 137 24.88 4.64 -10.77
C GLN A 137 25.02 3.23 -10.17
N GLU A 138 24.88 3.09 -8.84
CA GLU A 138 24.85 1.78 -8.16
C GLU A 138 23.46 1.13 -8.16
N GLU A 139 22.38 1.90 -8.26
CA GLU A 139 21.00 1.39 -8.17
C GLU A 139 20.45 0.91 -9.53
N PHE A 140 21.02 1.41 -10.63
CA PHE A 140 20.55 1.18 -11.99
C PHE A 140 21.47 0.28 -12.81
N GLN A 141 22.07 -0.74 -12.18
CA GLN A 141 22.96 -1.71 -12.86
C GLN A 141 22.22 -2.91 -13.47
N GLU A 142 20.94 -3.11 -13.13
CA GLU A 142 20.14 -4.24 -13.57
C GLU A 142 18.93 -3.79 -14.38
N ASP A 143 18.61 -4.52 -15.44
CA ASP A 143 17.44 -4.27 -16.27
C ASP A 143 16.14 -4.40 -15.44
N LEU A 144 15.20 -3.49 -15.66
CA LEU A 144 13.90 -3.48 -14.99
C LEU A 144 12.85 -4.05 -15.93
N THR A 145 12.13 -5.08 -15.50
CA THR A 145 11.00 -5.64 -16.25
C THR A 145 9.70 -5.32 -15.55
N ILE A 146 8.80 -4.59 -16.21
CA ILE A 146 7.45 -4.32 -15.72
C ILE A 146 6.47 -5.16 -16.52
N VAL A 147 5.72 -6.03 -15.85
CA VAL A 147 4.65 -6.82 -16.48
C VAL A 147 3.32 -6.24 -16.06
N ALA A 148 2.52 -5.83 -17.04
CA ALA A 148 1.20 -5.28 -16.84
C ALA A 148 0.16 -6.05 -17.65
N LYS A 149 -1.07 -6.17 -17.14
CA LYS A 149 -2.15 -6.90 -17.80
C LYS A 149 -3.39 -6.03 -17.94
N LEU A 150 -4.08 -6.21 -19.06
CA LEU A 150 -5.44 -5.71 -19.21
C LEU A 150 -6.35 -6.62 -18.36
N LEU A 151 -6.84 -6.11 -17.23
CA LEU A 151 -7.77 -6.89 -16.41
C LEU A 151 -9.10 -7.00 -17.13
N THR A 152 -9.70 -8.19 -17.07
CA THR A 152 -11.10 -8.38 -17.45
C THR A 152 -12.01 -7.53 -16.56
N GLU A 153 -13.24 -7.27 -17.04
CA GLU A 153 -14.27 -6.58 -16.25
C GLU A 153 -14.50 -7.24 -14.88
N GLU A 154 -14.43 -8.58 -14.83
CA GLU A 154 -14.58 -9.37 -13.61
C GLU A 154 -13.41 -9.14 -12.64
N GLU A 155 -12.17 -9.29 -13.10
CA GLU A 155 -10.97 -9.07 -12.28
C GLU A 155 -10.89 -7.63 -11.77
N ARG A 156 -11.28 -6.64 -12.59
CA ARG A 156 -11.34 -5.24 -12.17
C ARG A 156 -12.37 -5.03 -11.06
N SER A 157 -13.54 -5.64 -11.18
CA SER A 157 -14.57 -5.58 -10.13
C SER A 157 -14.08 -6.20 -8.83
N GLN A 158 -13.38 -7.33 -8.89
CA GLN A 158 -12.78 -7.99 -7.72
C GLN A 158 -11.72 -7.11 -7.06
N GLN A 159 -10.78 -6.57 -7.84
CA GLN A 159 -9.73 -5.68 -7.34
C GLN A 159 -10.30 -4.42 -6.67
N LEU A 160 -11.35 -3.83 -7.26
CA LEU A 160 -12.03 -2.66 -6.68
C LEU A 160 -12.71 -3.02 -5.36
N ALA A 161 -13.34 -4.20 -5.28
CA ALA A 161 -13.95 -4.70 -4.05
C ALA A 161 -12.89 -4.90 -2.96
N GLU A 162 -11.75 -5.51 -3.28
CA GLU A 162 -10.63 -5.71 -2.34
C GLU A 162 -10.07 -4.38 -1.83
N ARG A 163 -9.85 -3.40 -2.70
CA ARG A 163 -9.41 -2.05 -2.30
C ARG A 163 -10.44 -1.39 -1.37
N GLY A 164 -11.72 -1.53 -1.69
CA GLY A 164 -12.82 -1.09 -0.85
C GLY A 164 -12.79 -1.75 0.54
N ASN A 165 -12.56 -3.06 0.60
CA ASN A 165 -12.46 -3.82 1.85
C ASN A 165 -11.24 -3.39 2.68
N LYS A 166 -10.07 -3.25 2.06
CA LYS A 166 -8.86 -2.74 2.73
C LYS A 166 -9.07 -1.34 3.33
N ALA A 167 -9.75 -0.46 2.60
CA ALA A 167 -10.09 0.88 3.10
C ALA A 167 -11.04 0.83 4.30
N ARG A 168 -12.07 -0.03 4.25
CA ARG A 168 -13.00 -0.24 5.38
C ARG A 168 -12.29 -0.81 6.61
N GLN A 169 -11.42 -1.79 6.44
CA GLN A 169 -10.64 -2.37 7.55
C GLN A 169 -9.67 -1.38 8.22
N ALA A 170 -9.18 -0.37 7.47
CA ALA A 170 -8.32 0.67 8.05
C ALA A 170 -9.04 1.45 9.17
N GLU A 171 -10.38 1.59 9.08
CA GLU A 171 -11.21 2.16 10.14
C GLU A 171 -11.05 1.36 11.45
N ALA A 172 -11.26 0.04 11.42
CA ALA A 172 -11.17 -0.84 12.58
C ALA A 172 -9.77 -0.82 13.21
N ARG A 173 -8.71 -0.92 12.40
CA ARG A 173 -7.32 -0.84 12.89
C ARG A 173 -7.04 0.47 13.61
N ASN A 174 -7.47 1.60 13.02
CA ASN A 174 -7.27 2.92 13.62
C ASN A 174 -8.07 3.09 14.91
N TYR A 175 -9.34 2.66 14.92
CA TYR A 175 -10.22 2.78 16.07
C TYR A 175 -9.75 1.93 17.23
N LEU A 176 -9.43 0.65 17.01
CA LEU A 176 -8.90 -0.22 18.06
C LEU A 176 -7.52 0.25 18.55
N GLY A 177 -6.66 0.76 17.66
CA GLY A 177 -5.39 1.38 18.07
C GLY A 177 -5.61 2.59 18.98
N ALA A 178 -6.63 3.42 18.72
CA ALA A 178 -6.99 4.53 19.58
C ALA A 178 -7.62 4.07 20.90
N MET A 179 -8.50 3.06 20.88
CA MET A 179 -9.08 2.45 22.09
C MET A 179 -8.00 1.86 23.01
N ASN A 180 -7.03 1.13 22.44
CA ASN A 180 -5.91 0.57 23.19
C ASN A 180 -5.11 1.67 23.90
N ARG A 181 -4.68 2.72 23.16
CA ARG A 181 -3.93 3.84 23.75
C ARG A 181 -4.75 4.58 24.82
N ALA A 182 -6.05 4.74 24.60
CA ALA A 182 -6.94 5.39 25.56
C ALA A 182 -7.11 4.58 26.84
N GLN A 183 -7.21 3.25 26.77
CA GLN A 183 -7.23 2.42 27.97
C GLN A 183 -5.92 2.50 28.76
N GLN A 184 -4.78 2.50 28.08
CA GLN A 184 -3.48 2.67 28.74
C GLN A 184 -3.43 4.01 29.47
N ALA A 185 -3.84 5.10 28.82
CA ALA A 185 -3.91 6.43 29.44
C ALA A 185 -4.91 6.46 30.62
N TYR A 186 -6.11 5.90 30.43
CA TYR A 186 -7.12 5.83 31.48
C TYR A 186 -6.62 5.04 32.70
N HIS A 187 -5.90 3.93 32.49
CA HIS A 187 -5.30 3.17 33.58
C HIS A 187 -4.22 3.97 34.31
N LEU A 188 -3.36 4.70 33.58
CA LEU A 188 -2.36 5.58 34.19
C LEU A 188 -2.98 6.68 35.06
N GLU A 189 -4.18 7.16 34.71
CA GLU A 189 -4.88 8.21 35.45
C GLU A 189 -5.75 7.69 36.60
N GLN A 190 -6.42 6.54 36.40
CA GLN A 190 -7.47 6.03 37.28
C GLN A 190 -7.08 4.76 38.04
N ASN A 191 -5.90 4.19 37.74
CA ASN A 191 -5.38 2.95 38.31
C ASN A 191 -6.35 1.76 38.19
N ARG A 192 -7.08 1.71 37.06
CA ARG A 192 -7.99 0.63 36.66
C ARG A 192 -8.32 0.75 35.18
N PHE A 193 -8.73 -0.35 34.54
CA PHE A 193 -9.37 -0.27 33.23
C PHE A 193 -10.85 0.13 33.35
N THR A 194 -11.39 0.75 32.30
CA THR A 194 -12.84 0.99 32.18
C THR A 194 -13.51 -0.04 31.28
N ASN A 195 -14.78 -0.33 31.50
CA ASN A 195 -15.63 -1.07 30.55
C ASN A 195 -16.46 -0.14 29.65
N SER A 196 -16.27 1.18 29.73
CA SER A 196 -17.11 2.18 29.10
C SER A 196 -16.37 2.92 27.99
N LEU A 197 -16.85 2.78 26.75
CA LEU A 197 -16.27 3.48 25.61
C LEU A 197 -16.37 5.01 25.75
N SER A 198 -17.42 5.51 26.40
CA SER A 198 -17.58 6.96 26.64
C SER A 198 -16.56 7.51 27.64
N GLU A 199 -16.14 6.71 28.62
CA GLU A 199 -15.13 7.12 29.60
C GLU A 199 -13.74 7.27 28.97
N LEU A 200 -13.48 6.61 27.84
CA LEU A 200 -12.22 6.77 27.09
C LEU A 200 -12.09 8.14 26.42
N GLY A 201 -13.18 8.90 26.25
CA GLY A 201 -13.13 10.29 25.75
C GLY A 201 -12.62 10.47 24.30
N ILE A 202 -12.49 9.40 23.53
CA ILE A 202 -11.87 9.42 22.18
C ILE A 202 -12.84 9.66 21.01
N GLY A 203 -14.13 9.88 21.28
CA GLY A 203 -15.12 10.24 20.26
C GLY A 203 -15.45 9.14 19.25
N ILE A 204 -15.11 7.88 19.54
CA ILE A 204 -15.45 6.72 18.72
C ILE A 204 -16.92 6.36 18.91
N ARG A 205 -17.63 6.15 17.80
CA ARG A 205 -19.00 5.63 17.81
C ARG A 205 -18.96 4.12 17.97
N GLN A 206 -19.84 3.60 18.83
CA GLN A 206 -19.99 2.16 19.00
C GLN A 206 -20.46 1.46 17.71
N GLU A 207 -21.25 2.15 16.90
CA GLU A 207 -21.77 1.64 15.64
C GLU A 207 -21.36 2.56 14.49
N THR A 208 -20.66 1.98 13.51
CA THR A 208 -20.37 2.64 12.24
C THR A 208 -21.06 1.91 11.10
N GLU A 209 -20.80 2.36 9.86
CA GLU A 209 -21.28 1.65 8.69
C GLU A 209 -20.61 0.26 8.55
N ASN A 210 -19.33 0.17 8.92
CA ASN A 210 -18.48 -0.98 8.63
C ASN A 210 -18.36 -1.94 9.82
N TYR A 211 -18.37 -1.43 11.05
CA TYR A 211 -18.08 -2.20 12.25
C TYR A 211 -19.03 -1.88 13.42
N SER A 212 -19.26 -2.87 14.27
CA SER A 212 -19.77 -2.71 15.63
C SER A 212 -18.60 -2.88 16.59
N TYR A 213 -18.40 -1.88 17.46
CA TYR A 213 -17.29 -1.83 18.40
C TYR A 213 -17.76 -2.24 19.78
N GLY A 214 -17.03 -3.18 20.38
CA GLY A 214 -17.27 -3.67 21.72
C GLY A 214 -16.11 -3.38 22.65
N LEU A 215 -16.42 -3.37 23.94
CA LEU A 215 -15.44 -3.22 25.01
C LEU A 215 -15.92 -4.08 26.18
N ARG A 216 -15.05 -4.97 26.67
CA ARG A 216 -15.32 -5.81 27.84
C ARG A 216 -14.09 -5.96 28.72
N LEU A 217 -14.27 -5.84 30.03
CA LEU A 217 -13.27 -6.25 31.02
C LEU A 217 -13.30 -7.77 31.10
N LEU A 218 -12.13 -8.40 31.01
CA LEU A 218 -12.00 -9.84 31.22
C LEU A 218 -11.74 -10.13 32.70
N ASP A 219 -10.91 -9.29 33.31
CA ASP A 219 -10.59 -9.25 34.73
C ASP A 219 -10.11 -7.82 35.11
N GLU A 220 -9.50 -7.66 36.28
CA GLU A 220 -8.98 -6.37 36.76
C GLU A 220 -7.70 -5.93 36.03
N THR A 221 -6.98 -6.87 35.40
CA THR A 221 -5.67 -6.64 34.78
C THR A 221 -5.72 -6.69 33.25
N THR A 222 -6.87 -7.00 32.65
CA THR A 222 -7.02 -7.21 31.20
C THR A 222 -8.37 -6.70 30.70
N VAL A 223 -8.31 -5.89 29.64
CA VAL A 223 -9.47 -5.40 28.90
C VAL A 223 -9.35 -5.75 27.42
N GLN A 224 -10.49 -6.10 26.84
CA GLN A 224 -10.61 -6.43 25.43
C GLN A 224 -11.52 -5.43 24.72
N HIS A 225 -11.05 -5.02 23.54
CA HIS A 225 -11.79 -4.27 22.54
C HIS A 225 -12.08 -5.17 21.35
N THR A 226 -13.27 -5.05 20.78
CA THR A 226 -13.66 -5.83 19.60
C THR A 226 -14.15 -4.91 18.50
N ALA A 227 -13.89 -5.29 17.25
CA ALA A 227 -14.50 -4.69 16.07
C ALA A 227 -15.09 -5.82 15.23
N THR A 228 -16.40 -5.95 15.29
CA THR A 228 -17.17 -6.98 14.59
C THR A 228 -17.66 -6.44 13.24
N PRO A 229 -17.30 -7.06 12.11
CA PRO A 229 -17.70 -6.61 10.79
C PRO A 229 -19.20 -6.64 10.54
N LYS A 230 -19.71 -5.58 9.93
CA LYS A 230 -21.09 -5.49 9.43
C LYS A 230 -21.21 -5.84 7.94
N LYS A 231 -20.13 -5.68 7.19
CA LYS A 231 -20.05 -5.99 5.75
C LYS A 231 -19.34 -7.33 5.53
N GLU A 232 -19.59 -7.94 4.38
CA GLU A 232 -18.89 -9.17 3.96
C GLU A 232 -17.53 -8.85 3.37
N GLY A 233 -16.63 -9.84 3.39
CA GLY A 233 -15.29 -9.73 2.80
C GLY A 233 -14.31 -8.86 3.58
N ILE A 234 -14.63 -8.51 4.83
CA ILE A 234 -13.76 -7.79 5.76
C ILE A 234 -13.60 -8.56 7.07
N GLU A 235 -12.43 -8.41 7.66
CA GLU A 235 -11.89 -9.14 8.80
C GLU A 235 -12.38 -8.51 10.10
N SER A 236 -12.51 -9.36 11.13
CA SER A 236 -12.76 -8.90 12.49
C SER A 236 -11.44 -8.60 13.19
N TYR A 237 -11.50 -7.69 14.17
CA TYR A 237 -10.31 -7.28 14.90
C TYR A 237 -10.57 -7.29 16.39
N THR A 238 -9.52 -7.56 17.17
CA THR A 238 -9.56 -7.38 18.61
C THR A 238 -8.31 -6.66 19.11
N GLY A 239 -8.52 -5.65 19.95
CA GLY A 239 -7.47 -5.03 20.74
C GLY A 239 -7.49 -5.61 22.15
N ILE A 240 -6.32 -5.87 22.73
CA ILE A 240 -6.19 -6.35 24.10
C ILE A 240 -5.25 -5.39 24.81
N VAL A 241 -5.63 -4.90 25.98
CA VAL A 241 -4.75 -4.12 26.86
C VAL A 241 -4.67 -4.82 28.20
N TYR A 242 -3.45 -5.01 28.72
CA TYR A 242 -3.23 -5.78 29.93
C TYR A 242 -2.06 -5.23 30.76
N LEU A 243 -2.06 -5.54 32.05
CA LEU A 243 -0.95 -5.26 32.96
C LEU A 243 0.07 -6.39 32.93
N THR A 244 1.34 -6.03 32.92
CA THR A 244 2.46 -6.95 33.09
C THR A 244 3.56 -6.27 33.88
N GLU A 245 4.40 -7.05 34.54
CA GLU A 245 5.53 -6.55 35.30
C GLU A 245 6.79 -6.54 34.42
N VAL A 246 7.51 -5.42 34.44
CA VAL A 246 8.83 -5.31 33.81
C VAL A 246 9.85 -5.07 34.90
N THR A 247 10.84 -5.97 34.98
CA THR A 247 11.99 -5.79 35.89
C THR A 247 13.16 -5.21 35.13
N SER A 248 13.65 -4.04 35.54
CA SER A 248 14.84 -3.40 34.98
C SER A 248 15.70 -2.84 36.12
N GLY A 249 16.99 -3.16 36.13
CA GLY A 249 17.91 -2.68 37.16
C GLY A 249 17.56 -3.11 38.59
N GLY A 250 16.80 -4.21 38.76
CA GLY A 250 16.34 -4.70 40.07
C GLY A 250 15.08 -4.02 40.60
N ILE A 251 14.46 -3.12 39.82
CA ILE A 251 13.16 -2.51 40.12
C ILE A 251 12.11 -3.19 39.25
N THR A 252 11.02 -3.66 39.87
CA THR A 252 9.86 -4.23 39.19
C THR A 252 8.77 -3.18 39.13
N GLU A 253 8.35 -2.81 37.93
CA GLU A 253 7.27 -1.86 37.69
C GLU A 253 6.13 -2.54 36.93
N GLU A 254 4.89 -2.27 37.34
CA GLU A 254 3.71 -2.67 36.59
C GLU A 254 3.51 -1.69 35.43
N VAL A 255 3.38 -2.23 34.22
CA VAL A 255 3.17 -1.44 33.00
C VAL A 255 2.02 -2.02 32.20
N THR A 256 1.31 -1.15 31.47
CA THR A 256 0.30 -1.60 30.51
C THR A 256 0.95 -1.97 29.18
N ARG A 257 0.55 -3.09 28.57
CA ARG A 257 0.85 -3.45 27.18
C ARG A 257 -0.41 -3.59 26.36
N ALA A 258 -0.26 -3.50 25.05
CA ALA A 258 -1.37 -3.63 24.10
C ALA A 258 -1.02 -4.56 22.95
N ILE A 259 -2.01 -5.33 22.49
CA ILE A 259 -1.95 -6.21 21.33
C ILE A 259 -3.08 -5.82 20.38
N LEU A 260 -2.84 -5.91 19.08
CA LEU A 260 -3.88 -5.78 18.05
C LEU A 260 -3.86 -7.04 17.20
N CYS A 261 -5.00 -7.70 17.13
CA CYS A 261 -5.17 -8.93 16.38
C CYS A 261 -6.18 -8.76 15.25
N GLU A 262 -5.98 -9.49 14.17
CA GLU A 262 -6.84 -9.56 12.99
C GLU A 262 -7.22 -11.01 12.71
N SER A 263 -8.47 -11.28 12.33
CA SER A 263 -8.88 -12.63 11.95
C SER A 263 -8.15 -13.10 10.68
N GLU A 264 -7.79 -14.38 10.62
CA GLU A 264 -7.06 -14.96 9.48
C GLU A 264 -7.90 -14.99 8.19
N SER A 265 -9.22 -14.87 8.32
CA SER A 265 -10.17 -14.75 7.21
C SER A 265 -11.32 -13.82 7.57
N PRO A 266 -12.03 -13.26 6.57
CA PRO A 266 -13.23 -12.47 6.81
C PRO A 266 -14.25 -13.23 7.66
N ASP A 267 -14.61 -12.64 8.81
CA ASP A 267 -15.54 -13.25 9.76
C ASP A 267 -16.42 -12.16 10.39
N ARG A 268 -17.73 -12.35 10.31
CA ARG A 268 -18.73 -11.45 10.89
C ARG A 268 -19.10 -11.81 12.33
N SER A 269 -18.46 -12.82 12.91
CA SER A 269 -18.61 -13.18 14.31
C SER A 269 -17.87 -12.19 15.22
N GLU A 270 -18.37 -12.06 16.45
CA GLU A 270 -17.67 -11.27 17.45
C GLU A 270 -16.37 -11.96 17.85
N PRO A 271 -15.23 -11.25 17.88
CA PRO A 271 -13.96 -11.82 18.31
C PRO A 271 -14.06 -12.53 19.68
N PRO A 272 -13.56 -13.76 19.81
CA PRO A 272 -13.56 -14.47 21.07
C PRO A 272 -12.58 -13.85 22.08
N PRO A 273 -12.66 -14.22 23.37
CA PRO A 273 -11.67 -13.82 24.37
C PRO A 273 -10.24 -14.22 23.97
N PRO A 274 -9.21 -13.48 24.42
CA PRO A 274 -7.81 -13.79 24.16
C PRO A 274 -7.40 -15.14 24.75
N GLN A 275 -6.35 -15.72 24.17
CA GLN A 275 -5.69 -16.90 24.73
C GLN A 275 -4.67 -16.48 25.78
N MET A 276 -4.54 -17.23 26.88
CA MET A 276 -3.44 -17.04 27.83
C MET A 276 -2.25 -17.92 27.44
N ARG A 277 -1.07 -17.32 27.27
CA ARG A 277 0.21 -18.00 27.03
C ARG A 277 1.24 -17.47 28.01
N GLU A 278 1.84 -18.35 28.79
CA GLU A 278 2.86 -17.98 29.80
C GLU A 278 2.36 -16.89 30.78
N ALA A 279 1.07 -16.95 31.12
CA ALA A 279 0.35 -15.97 31.94
C ALA A 279 0.17 -14.57 31.32
N GLU A 280 0.53 -14.36 30.06
CA GLU A 280 0.18 -13.17 29.29
C GLU A 280 -0.91 -13.45 28.25
N PRO A 281 -1.81 -12.49 27.95
CA PRO A 281 -2.78 -12.65 26.88
C PRO A 281 -2.11 -12.60 25.50
N SER A 282 -2.72 -13.30 24.55
CA SER A 282 -2.31 -13.41 23.16
C SER A 282 -3.53 -13.47 22.25
N CYS A 283 -3.32 -13.31 20.94
CA CYS A 283 -4.42 -13.32 19.98
C CYS A 283 -5.28 -14.60 20.09
N PRO A 284 -6.61 -14.48 19.93
CA PRO A 284 -7.50 -15.63 19.93
C PRO A 284 -7.16 -16.63 18.82
N ALA A 285 -7.75 -17.83 18.89
CA ALA A 285 -7.58 -18.83 17.82
C ALA A 285 -8.16 -18.30 16.51
N GLY A 286 -7.44 -18.48 15.39
CA GLY A 286 -7.84 -17.96 14.09
C GLY A 286 -7.60 -16.45 13.92
N PHE A 287 -6.79 -15.85 14.80
CA PHE A 287 -6.34 -14.46 14.68
C PHE A 287 -4.82 -14.38 14.69
N ARG A 288 -4.28 -13.45 13.89
CA ARG A 288 -2.86 -13.10 13.84
C ARG A 288 -2.59 -11.78 14.57
N ASP A 289 -1.43 -11.67 15.20
CA ASP A 289 -0.93 -10.44 15.80
C ASP A 289 -0.42 -9.49 14.71
N LEU A 290 -0.79 -8.21 14.79
CA LEU A 290 -0.37 -7.16 13.85
C LEU A 290 0.81 -6.32 14.35
N ALA A 291 1.23 -6.50 15.61
CA ALA A 291 2.29 -5.73 16.25
C ALA A 291 3.63 -6.50 16.37
N ARG A 292 3.67 -7.78 15.98
CA ARG A 292 4.86 -8.65 16.03
C ARG A 292 5.39 -9.02 14.65
#